data_AF-A0A1I6RSU9-F1
#
_entry.id   AF-A0A1I6RSU9-F1
#
_cell.length_a   1.000
_cell.length_b   1.000
_cell.length_c   1.000
_cell.angle_alpha   90.00
_cell.angle_beta   90.00
_cell.angle_gamma   90.00
#
_symmetry.space_group_name_H-M   'P 1'
#
loop_
_entity.id
_entity.type
_entity.pdbx_description
1 polymer ?
#
loop_
_entity_poly.entity_id
_entity_poly.type
_entity_poly.pdbx_seq_one_letter_code
_entity_poly.pdbx_strand_id
1 'polypeptide(L)'
;MKRKQLFIATAALGTLMLAACDPKESSDPIATSTTSTITKGEFDKALKERFGKDMLYEMMAQDIMIKKYKVSDDEVDKEFKKVKEQAGDNFKMFLESNRMKNEDDLKKQIRSSLAIDKAIKQTITEKDIKARYKPEIKASQILVNDEQTANDIKRQLNSGASFEDLAKKYSEDTISKEKDGDLGYFGPGKMVPEFEDAAYKLHVGEISEPVKSTKGYHIIKLTDKKDLKPYDEVKDSIRKTLEAERIQDNTWRQKVLIDELKKENIKVKDSDLKDTFTRFEQPQK
;
A
#
# COMPACT_ATOMS: atom_id res chain seq x y z
N MET A 1 30.69 -56.88 -58.72
CA MET A 1 30.91 -55.42 -58.63
C MET A 1 29.59 -54.74 -58.24
N LYS A 2 29.65 -53.97 -57.15
CA LYS A 2 28.74 -52.87 -56.71
C LYS A 2 27.23 -53.13 -56.56
N ARG A 3 26.84 -53.46 -55.31
CA ARG A 3 25.60 -52.98 -54.64
C ARG A 3 25.77 -51.51 -54.27
N LYS A 4 24.72 -50.68 -54.40
CA LYS A 4 24.41 -49.63 -53.42
C LYS A 4 22.90 -49.52 -53.22
N GLN A 5 22.50 -49.63 -51.96
CA GLN A 5 21.14 -49.62 -51.46
C GLN A 5 20.65 -48.20 -51.17
N LEU A 6 19.34 -48.06 -51.26
CA LEU A 6 18.51 -46.90 -50.95
C LEU A 6 18.63 -46.55 -49.44
N PHE A 7 19.02 -45.31 -49.11
CA PHE A 7 18.95 -44.80 -47.73
C PHE A 7 17.71 -43.93 -47.58
N ILE A 8 16.76 -44.40 -46.77
CA ILE A 8 15.65 -43.61 -46.24
C ILE A 8 16.20 -42.91 -44.98
N ALA A 9 16.27 -41.58 -45.00
CA ALA A 9 16.62 -40.79 -43.83
C ALA A 9 15.35 -40.48 -43.03
N THR A 10 15.14 -41.21 -41.94
CA THR A 10 14.19 -40.87 -40.88
C THR A 10 14.72 -39.67 -40.10
N ALA A 11 14.08 -38.51 -40.23
CA ALA A 11 14.32 -37.36 -39.37
C ALA A 11 13.66 -37.62 -38.00
N ALA A 12 14.48 -37.83 -36.98
CA ALA A 12 14.04 -37.95 -35.60
C ALA A 12 13.42 -36.62 -35.13
N LEU A 13 12.12 -36.63 -34.82
CA LEU A 13 11.50 -35.57 -34.05
C LEU A 13 12.16 -35.56 -32.66
N GLY A 14 12.94 -34.51 -32.38
CA GLY A 14 13.42 -34.22 -31.05
C GLY A 14 12.24 -34.00 -30.11
N THR A 15 12.06 -34.91 -29.17
CA THR A 15 11.11 -34.78 -28.07
C THR A 15 11.53 -33.60 -27.20
N LEU A 16 10.72 -32.54 -27.22
CA LEU A 16 10.67 -31.59 -26.11
C LEU A 16 10.38 -32.41 -24.85
N MET A 17 11.37 -32.54 -23.97
CA MET A 17 11.12 -32.97 -22.60
C MET A 17 10.35 -31.85 -21.89
N LEU A 18 9.02 -31.93 -22.03
CA LEU A 18 8.12 -31.42 -21.01
C LEU A 18 8.56 -32.06 -19.70
N ALA A 19 8.75 -31.26 -18.66
CA ALA A 19 8.82 -31.76 -17.29
C ALA A 19 7.46 -32.39 -16.94
N ALA A 20 7.22 -33.60 -17.45
CA ALA A 20 6.18 -34.47 -16.96
C ALA A 20 6.66 -34.96 -15.60
N CYS A 21 5.90 -34.67 -14.54
CA CYS A 21 6.10 -35.32 -13.26
C CYS A 21 6.21 -36.83 -13.49
N ASP A 22 7.24 -37.46 -12.93
CA ASP A 22 7.45 -38.88 -13.04
C ASP A 22 6.20 -39.60 -12.49
N PRO A 23 5.47 -40.40 -13.28
CA PRO A 23 4.21 -41.01 -12.85
C PRO A 23 4.34 -41.82 -11.56
N LYS A 24 5.57 -42.32 -11.29
CA LYS A 24 5.92 -43.02 -10.07
C LYS A 24 5.85 -42.14 -8.82
N GLU A 25 6.45 -40.94 -8.84
CA GLU A 25 6.45 -40.04 -7.67
C GLU A 25 5.04 -39.52 -7.33
N SER A 26 4.18 -39.34 -8.33
CA SER A 26 2.81 -38.86 -8.10
C SER A 26 1.96 -39.85 -7.30
N SER A 27 2.28 -41.15 -7.36
CA SER A 27 1.54 -42.21 -6.66
C SER A 27 2.05 -42.50 -5.26
N ASP A 28 3.18 -41.89 -4.85
CA ASP A 28 3.79 -42.16 -3.55
C ASP A 28 2.85 -41.71 -2.40
N PRO A 29 2.58 -42.58 -1.42
CA PRO A 29 1.82 -42.20 -0.23
C PRO A 29 2.54 -41.12 0.58
N ILE A 30 1.85 -40.01 0.88
CA ILE A 30 2.32 -39.01 1.87
C ILE A 30 1.76 -39.28 3.26
N ALA A 31 0.58 -39.89 3.34
CA ALA A 31 -0.08 -40.27 4.58
C ALA A 31 -1.02 -41.44 4.32
N THR A 32 -1.00 -42.42 5.23
CA THR A 32 -1.90 -43.57 5.20
C THR A 32 -2.65 -43.67 6.52
N SER A 33 -3.92 -44.01 6.46
CA SER A 33 -4.75 -44.41 7.60
C SER A 33 -5.27 -45.83 7.39
N THR A 34 -6.01 -46.36 8.36
CA THR A 34 -6.67 -47.67 8.23
C THR A 34 -7.65 -47.74 7.06
N THR A 35 -8.21 -46.60 6.64
CA THR A 35 -9.29 -46.54 5.64
C THR A 35 -8.94 -45.78 4.37
N SER A 36 -7.79 -45.10 4.32
CA SER A 36 -7.44 -44.22 3.20
C SER A 36 -5.94 -44.03 3.04
N THR A 37 -5.54 -43.65 1.84
CA THR A 37 -4.19 -43.18 1.52
C THR A 37 -4.33 -41.85 0.79
N ILE A 38 -3.51 -40.88 1.14
CA ILE A 38 -3.34 -39.65 0.36
C ILE A 38 -1.98 -39.76 -0.33
N THR A 39 -1.98 -39.61 -1.64
CA THR A 39 -0.78 -39.60 -2.46
C THR A 39 -0.20 -38.20 -2.61
N LYS A 40 1.08 -38.11 -2.96
CA LYS A 40 1.76 -36.84 -3.27
C LYS A 40 1.02 -36.07 -4.38
N GLY A 41 0.60 -36.76 -5.44
CA GLY A 41 -0.12 -36.14 -6.56
C GLY A 41 -1.46 -35.54 -6.16
N GLU A 42 -2.25 -36.23 -5.31
CA GLU A 42 -3.52 -35.71 -4.80
C GLU A 42 -3.30 -34.46 -3.94
N PHE A 43 -2.30 -34.48 -3.06
CA PHE A 43 -1.96 -33.35 -2.21
C PHE A 43 -1.44 -32.15 -3.00
N ASP A 44 -0.49 -32.35 -3.91
CA ASP A 44 0.09 -31.29 -4.75
C ASP A 44 -0.97 -30.66 -5.66
N LYS A 45 -1.86 -31.49 -6.23
CA LYS A 45 -3.00 -31.00 -7.01
C LYS A 45 -3.93 -30.15 -6.16
N ALA A 46 -4.31 -30.63 -4.97
CA ALA A 46 -5.17 -29.87 -4.06
C ALA A 46 -4.52 -28.55 -3.62
N LEU A 47 -3.21 -28.53 -3.36
CA LEU A 47 -2.47 -27.31 -3.05
C LEU A 47 -2.48 -26.33 -4.24
N LYS A 48 -2.19 -26.81 -5.45
CA LYS A 48 -2.19 -25.99 -6.66
C LYS A 48 -3.57 -25.40 -6.94
N GLU A 49 -4.63 -26.19 -6.83
CA GLU A 49 -6.01 -25.75 -7.06
C GLU A 49 -6.46 -24.72 -6.03
N ARG A 50 -6.09 -24.89 -4.75
CA ARG A 50 -6.52 -23.99 -3.66
C ARG A 50 -5.68 -22.73 -3.54
N PHE A 51 -4.37 -22.83 -3.74
CA PHE A 51 -3.40 -21.77 -3.40
C PHE A 51 -2.45 -21.42 -4.55
N GLY A 52 -2.41 -22.21 -5.62
CA GLY A 52 -1.41 -22.08 -6.68
C GLY A 52 -1.43 -20.73 -7.39
N LYS A 53 -2.62 -20.12 -7.57
CA LYS A 53 -2.75 -18.78 -8.18
C LYS A 53 -2.13 -17.70 -7.30
N ASP A 54 -2.50 -17.66 -6.01
CA ASP A 54 -1.98 -16.67 -5.07
C ASP A 54 -0.47 -16.83 -4.88
N MET A 55 0.02 -18.07 -4.78
CA MET A 55 1.45 -18.37 -4.68
C MET A 55 2.21 -17.94 -5.95
N LEU A 56 1.70 -18.27 -7.14
CA LEU A 56 2.33 -17.84 -8.39
C LEU A 56 2.36 -16.31 -8.51
N TYR A 57 1.29 -15.64 -8.09
CA TYR A 57 1.25 -14.18 -8.05
C TYR A 57 2.34 -13.62 -7.13
N GLU A 58 2.39 -14.09 -5.88
CA GLU A 58 3.38 -13.63 -4.89
C GLU A 58 4.82 -13.84 -5.38
N MET A 59 5.12 -15.03 -5.92
CA MET A 59 6.44 -15.36 -6.44
C MET A 59 6.85 -14.47 -7.61
N MET A 60 5.97 -14.26 -8.59
CA MET A 60 6.23 -13.40 -9.74
C MET A 60 6.36 -11.93 -9.32
N ALA A 61 5.49 -11.47 -8.43
CA ALA A 61 5.51 -10.12 -7.89
C ALA A 61 6.84 -9.83 -7.20
N GLN A 62 7.26 -10.72 -6.29
CA GLN A 62 8.54 -10.62 -5.60
C GLN A 62 9.73 -10.62 -6.58
N ASP A 63 9.76 -11.56 -7.52
CA ASP A 63 10.86 -11.71 -8.47
C ASP A 63 11.00 -10.49 -9.39
N ILE A 64 9.88 -10.01 -9.95
CA ILE A 64 9.85 -8.81 -10.80
C ILE A 64 10.34 -7.59 -10.03
N MET A 65 9.81 -7.35 -8.83
CA MET A 65 10.18 -6.16 -8.05
C MET A 65 11.67 -6.18 -7.66
N ILE A 66 12.18 -7.32 -7.16
CA ILE A 66 13.60 -7.45 -6.77
C ILE A 66 14.53 -7.29 -7.98
N LYS A 67 14.14 -7.81 -9.15
CA LYS A 67 14.97 -7.68 -10.36
C LYS A 67 15.02 -6.25 -10.89
N LYS A 68 13.88 -5.57 -10.90
CA LYS A 68 13.70 -4.21 -11.43
C LYS A 68 14.25 -3.13 -10.51
N TYR A 69 14.01 -3.27 -9.20
CA TYR A 69 14.45 -2.32 -8.19
C TYR A 69 15.57 -2.95 -7.36
N LYS A 70 16.80 -2.66 -7.75
CA LYS A 70 17.99 -3.21 -7.07
C LYS A 70 18.03 -2.76 -5.62
N VAL A 71 18.06 -3.72 -4.71
CA VAL A 71 18.27 -3.54 -3.28
C VAL A 71 19.57 -4.23 -2.91
N SER A 72 20.48 -3.48 -2.29
CA SER A 72 21.77 -3.98 -1.83
C SER A 72 21.62 -4.87 -0.59
N ASP A 73 22.62 -5.71 -0.34
CA ASP A 73 22.63 -6.58 0.84
C ASP A 73 22.72 -5.75 2.13
N ASP A 74 23.47 -4.64 2.11
CA ASP A 74 23.58 -3.70 3.23
C ASP A 74 22.22 -3.09 3.63
N GLU A 75 21.38 -2.74 2.64
CA GLU A 75 20.03 -2.23 2.90
C GLU A 75 19.15 -3.30 3.56
N VAL A 76 19.25 -4.55 3.10
CA VAL A 76 18.52 -5.69 3.66
C VAL A 76 19.00 -5.98 5.08
N ASP A 77 20.31 -6.04 5.31
CA ASP A 77 20.89 -6.37 6.61
C ASP A 77 20.58 -5.28 7.64
N LYS A 78 20.58 -4.01 7.24
CA LYS A 78 20.17 -2.90 8.10
C LYS A 78 18.73 -3.05 8.56
N GLU A 79 17.80 -3.35 7.66
CA GLU A 79 16.39 -3.50 8.02
C GLU A 79 16.13 -4.79 8.79
N PHE A 80 16.78 -5.89 8.40
CA PHE A 80 16.76 -7.15 9.11
C PHE A 80 17.20 -6.98 10.57
N LYS A 81 18.28 -6.25 10.81
CA LYS A 81 18.76 -5.94 12.15
C LYS A 81 17.70 -5.19 12.97
N LYS A 82 17.03 -4.18 12.40
CA LYS A 82 15.95 -3.46 13.09
C LYS A 82 14.78 -4.38 13.45
N VAL A 83 14.32 -5.21 12.51
CA VAL A 83 13.22 -6.15 12.75
C VAL A 83 13.59 -7.14 13.84
N LYS A 84 14.83 -7.65 13.82
CA LYS A 84 15.35 -8.57 14.85
C LYS A 84 15.47 -7.90 16.22
N GLU A 85 15.96 -6.66 16.28
CA GLU A 85 16.03 -5.87 17.52
C GLU A 85 14.64 -5.56 18.08
N GLN A 86 13.67 -5.21 17.23
CA GLN A 86 12.29 -4.95 17.64
C GLN A 86 11.59 -6.21 18.15
N ALA A 87 11.84 -7.36 17.52
CA ALA A 87 11.26 -8.62 17.96
C ALA A 87 11.92 -9.16 19.24
N GLY A 88 13.22 -8.87 19.46
CA GLY A 88 13.97 -9.31 20.63
C GLY A 88 13.88 -10.83 20.84
N ASP A 89 13.59 -11.25 22.07
CA ASP A 89 13.45 -12.66 22.44
C ASP A 89 12.31 -13.37 21.71
N ASN A 90 11.34 -12.62 21.17
CA ASN A 90 10.20 -13.16 20.42
C ASN A 90 10.51 -13.37 18.93
N PHE A 91 11.75 -13.16 18.48
CA PHE A 91 12.10 -13.24 17.05
C PHE A 91 11.74 -14.58 16.40
N LYS A 92 11.92 -15.71 17.12
CA LYS A 92 11.51 -17.02 16.60
C LYS A 92 9.99 -17.11 16.38
N MET A 93 9.19 -16.67 17.34
CA MET A 93 7.73 -16.63 17.20
C MET A 93 7.30 -15.65 16.10
N PHE A 94 8.02 -14.53 15.94
CA PHE A 94 7.78 -13.60 14.85
C PHE A 94 7.95 -14.27 13.48
N LEU A 95 9.02 -15.06 13.29
CA LEU A 95 9.20 -15.84 12.06
C LEU A 95 8.05 -16.84 11.85
N GLU A 96 7.72 -17.63 12.88
CA GLU A 96 6.68 -18.66 12.81
C GLU A 96 5.28 -18.09 12.52
N SER A 97 4.87 -17.03 13.22
CA SER A 97 3.59 -16.34 13.03
C SER A 97 3.42 -15.72 11.64
N ASN A 98 4.54 -15.30 11.02
CA ASN A 98 4.57 -14.80 9.64
C ASN A 98 4.90 -15.90 8.62
N ARG A 99 4.89 -17.18 9.04
CA ARG A 99 5.10 -18.37 8.19
C ARG A 99 6.46 -18.38 7.47
N MET A 100 7.48 -17.78 8.08
CA MET A 100 8.86 -17.81 7.60
C MET A 100 9.62 -18.95 8.27
N LYS A 101 10.40 -19.71 7.50
CA LYS A 101 11.13 -20.87 8.02
C LYS A 101 12.40 -20.48 8.76
N ASN A 102 13.03 -19.37 8.34
CA ASN A 102 14.33 -18.94 8.83
C ASN A 102 14.60 -17.46 8.52
N GLU A 103 15.79 -16.99 8.89
CA GLU A 103 16.24 -15.62 8.64
C GLU A 103 16.39 -15.29 7.15
N ASP A 104 16.73 -16.27 6.31
CA ASP A 104 16.88 -16.07 4.86
C ASP A 104 15.53 -15.75 4.21
N ASP A 105 14.46 -16.43 4.63
CA ASP A 105 13.10 -16.12 4.21
C ASP A 105 12.72 -14.68 4.59
N LEU A 106 13.05 -14.24 5.81
CA LEU A 106 12.83 -12.86 6.24
C LEU A 106 13.64 -11.87 5.41
N LYS A 107 14.93 -12.12 5.17
CA LYS A 107 15.77 -11.26 4.32
C LYS A 107 15.22 -11.16 2.91
N LYS A 108 14.67 -12.24 2.36
CA LYS A 108 14.02 -12.25 1.03
C LYS A 108 12.74 -11.42 1.01
N GLN A 109 11.91 -11.49 2.06
CA GLN A 109 10.72 -10.65 2.22
C GLN A 109 11.09 -9.17 2.38
N ILE A 110 12.08 -8.85 3.21
CA ILE A 110 12.62 -7.49 3.38
C ILE A 110 13.11 -6.94 2.05
N ARG A 111 13.89 -7.72 1.28
CA ARG A 111 14.37 -7.28 -0.04
C ARG A 111 13.22 -6.95 -0.98
N SER A 112 12.19 -7.80 -1.02
CA SER A 112 10.97 -7.55 -1.79
C SER A 112 10.27 -6.26 -1.33
N SER A 113 10.17 -6.06 -0.01
CA SER A 113 9.54 -4.86 0.53
C SER A 113 10.30 -3.58 0.16
N LEU A 114 11.62 -3.58 0.34
CA LEU A 114 12.47 -2.44 -0.01
C LEU A 114 12.45 -2.15 -1.52
N ALA A 115 12.31 -3.18 -2.35
CA ALA A 115 12.15 -3.01 -3.80
C ALA A 115 10.85 -2.26 -4.13
N ILE A 116 9.75 -2.60 -3.46
CA ILE A 116 8.47 -1.89 -3.58
C ILE A 116 8.58 -0.46 -3.04
N ASP A 117 9.25 -0.25 -1.90
CA ASP A 117 9.47 1.08 -1.34
C ASP A 117 10.25 1.98 -2.32
N LYS A 118 11.29 1.44 -2.99
CA LYS A 118 12.02 2.15 -4.05
C LYS A 118 11.11 2.53 -5.21
N ALA A 119 10.23 1.62 -5.64
CA ALA A 119 9.26 1.91 -6.69
C ALA A 119 8.29 3.02 -6.25
N ILE A 120 7.78 2.98 -5.02
CA ILE A 120 6.91 4.01 -4.45
C ILE A 120 7.61 5.37 -4.43
N LYS A 121 8.88 5.43 -4.00
CA LYS A 121 9.66 6.69 -3.98
C LYS A 121 9.78 7.31 -5.36
N GLN A 122 9.95 6.50 -6.41
CA GLN A 122 10.00 6.99 -7.79
C GLN A 122 8.66 7.56 -8.30
N THR A 123 7.54 7.25 -7.64
CA THR A 123 6.24 7.85 -8.00
C THR A 123 6.07 9.29 -7.52
N ILE A 124 6.96 9.80 -6.67
CA ILE A 124 6.83 11.15 -6.09
C ILE A 124 7.38 12.19 -7.05
N THR A 125 6.47 12.99 -7.56
CA THR A 125 6.75 14.03 -8.55
C THR A 125 6.98 15.38 -7.89
N GLU A 126 7.57 16.30 -8.64
CA GLU A 126 7.70 17.71 -8.23
C GLU A 126 6.33 18.37 -7.98
N LYS A 127 5.30 17.95 -8.74
CA LYS A 127 3.92 18.40 -8.54
C LYS A 127 3.40 18.01 -7.17
N ASP A 128 3.67 16.77 -6.72
CA ASP A 128 3.25 16.28 -5.41
C ASP A 128 3.91 17.09 -4.28
N ILE A 129 5.20 17.38 -4.43
CA ILE A 129 5.96 18.16 -3.44
C ILE A 129 5.44 19.59 -3.37
N LYS A 130 5.26 20.25 -4.52
CA LYS A 130 4.69 21.60 -4.58
C LYS A 130 3.27 21.66 -4.03
N ALA A 131 2.45 20.63 -4.22
CA ALA A 131 1.12 20.56 -3.63
C ALA A 131 1.14 20.52 -2.09
N ARG A 132 2.21 19.98 -1.49
CA ARG A 132 2.47 19.99 -0.04
C ARG A 132 3.31 21.17 0.45
N TYR A 133 3.75 22.06 -0.44
CA TYR A 133 4.45 23.29 -0.06
C TYR A 133 3.42 24.36 0.31
N LYS A 134 2.90 24.25 1.53
CA LYS A 134 1.96 25.21 2.13
C LYS A 134 2.44 25.55 3.56
N PRO A 135 2.16 26.78 4.05
CA PRO A 135 2.50 27.14 5.42
C PRO A 135 1.72 26.29 6.43
N GLU A 136 2.26 26.10 7.63
CA GLU A 136 1.43 25.61 8.73
C GLU A 136 0.40 26.67 9.11
N ILE A 137 -0.84 26.25 9.30
CA ILE A 137 -1.94 27.12 9.71
C ILE A 137 -2.48 26.66 11.06
N LYS A 138 -2.95 27.61 11.86
CA LYS A 138 -3.69 27.35 13.09
C LYS A 138 -5.15 27.70 12.84
N ALA A 139 -6.06 26.79 13.17
CA ALA A 139 -7.49 27.02 12.98
C ALA A 139 -8.31 26.49 14.15
N SER A 140 -9.48 27.07 14.34
CA SER A 140 -10.52 26.52 15.22
C SER A 140 -11.68 25.99 14.39
N GLN A 141 -12.42 25.01 14.90
CA GLN A 141 -13.60 24.46 14.23
C GLN A 141 -14.83 24.35 15.12
N ILE A 142 -15.99 24.37 14.47
CA ILE A 142 -17.25 23.87 14.99
C ILE A 142 -17.71 22.77 14.03
N LEU A 143 -17.78 21.52 14.52
CA LEU A 143 -18.25 20.37 13.74
C LEU A 143 -19.68 20.03 14.14
N VAL A 144 -20.60 19.92 13.18
CA VAL A 144 -21.99 19.50 13.42
C VAL A 144 -22.43 18.47 12.39
N ASN A 145 -23.44 17.68 12.71
CA ASN A 145 -23.87 16.56 11.87
C ASN A 145 -24.69 16.99 10.63
N ASP A 146 -25.33 18.16 10.67
CA ASP A 146 -26.26 18.60 9.64
C ASP A 146 -26.03 20.06 9.20
N GLU A 147 -26.44 20.34 7.95
CA GLU A 147 -26.26 21.63 7.29
C GLU A 147 -27.11 22.75 7.90
N GLN A 148 -28.29 22.41 8.41
CA GLN A 148 -29.21 23.41 8.97
C GLN A 148 -28.63 24.01 10.24
N THR A 149 -28.08 23.18 11.12
CA THR A 149 -27.36 23.60 12.33
C THR A 149 -26.13 24.42 11.97
N ALA A 150 -25.34 24.00 10.97
CA ALA A 150 -24.17 24.76 10.54
C ALA A 150 -24.54 26.16 10.01
N ASN A 151 -25.59 26.24 9.19
CA ASN A 151 -26.10 27.51 8.68
C ASN A 151 -26.62 28.42 9.81
N ASP A 152 -27.24 27.86 10.85
CA ASP A 152 -27.70 28.62 12.00
C ASP A 152 -26.54 29.21 12.81
N ILE A 153 -25.54 28.39 13.11
CA ILE A 153 -24.32 28.83 13.79
C ILE A 153 -23.63 29.93 12.98
N LYS A 154 -23.53 29.78 11.65
CA LYS A 154 -22.97 30.83 10.78
C LYS A 154 -23.74 32.14 10.87
N ARG A 155 -25.07 32.12 10.91
CA ARG A 155 -25.89 33.34 11.12
C ARG A 155 -25.64 33.99 12.47
N GLN A 156 -25.51 33.20 13.54
CA GLN A 156 -25.18 33.71 14.87
C GLN A 156 -23.78 34.36 14.90
N LEU A 157 -22.78 33.73 14.26
CA LEU A 157 -21.43 34.29 14.13
C LEU A 157 -21.43 35.61 13.36
N ASN A 158 -22.17 35.69 12.25
CA ASN A 158 -22.34 36.94 11.49
C ASN A 158 -23.07 38.04 12.28
N SER A 159 -23.81 37.66 13.32
CA SER A 159 -24.50 38.59 14.24
C SER A 159 -23.65 38.98 15.45
N GLY A 160 -22.37 38.55 15.51
CA GLY A 160 -21.42 38.91 16.56
C GLY A 160 -21.34 37.94 17.74
N ALA A 161 -21.92 36.74 17.65
CA ALA A 161 -21.72 35.71 18.65
C ALA A 161 -20.26 35.23 18.71
N SER A 162 -19.79 34.87 19.91
CA SER A 162 -18.45 34.31 20.15
C SER A 162 -18.30 32.94 19.47
N PHE A 163 -17.20 32.75 18.74
CA PHE A 163 -16.92 31.47 18.07
C PHE A 163 -16.66 30.37 19.09
N GLU A 164 -15.92 30.71 20.12
CA GLU A 164 -15.49 29.84 21.21
C GLU A 164 -16.71 29.34 22.01
N ASP A 165 -17.68 30.22 22.28
CA ASP A 165 -18.92 29.85 22.96
C ASP A 165 -19.80 28.92 22.11
N LEU A 166 -19.90 29.22 20.80
CA LEU A 166 -20.66 28.37 19.88
C LEU A 166 -19.96 27.02 19.65
N ALA A 167 -18.63 26.97 19.64
CA ALA A 167 -17.86 25.73 19.57
C ALA A 167 -18.14 24.86 20.81
N LYS A 168 -18.02 25.42 22.01
CA LYS A 168 -18.35 24.74 23.28
C LYS A 168 -19.78 24.24 23.34
N LYS A 169 -20.73 24.99 22.77
CA LYS A 169 -22.14 24.64 22.82
C LYS A 169 -22.52 23.58 21.79
N TYR A 170 -22.08 23.73 20.55
CA TYR A 170 -22.61 22.97 19.41
C TYR A 170 -21.64 21.96 18.79
N SER A 171 -20.33 22.08 19.01
CA SER A 171 -19.38 21.20 18.34
C SER A 171 -19.52 19.75 18.82
N GLU A 172 -19.51 18.82 17.87
CA GLU A 172 -19.48 17.37 18.06
C GLU A 172 -18.04 16.84 18.15
N ASP A 173 -17.04 17.65 17.79
CA ASP A 173 -15.63 17.30 17.99
C ASP A 173 -15.23 17.48 19.45
N THR A 174 -15.37 16.42 20.24
CA THR A 174 -15.10 16.42 21.68
C THR A 174 -13.65 16.78 22.04
N ILE A 175 -12.69 16.64 21.12
CA ILE A 175 -11.28 16.96 21.39
C ILE A 175 -11.04 18.47 21.34
N SER A 176 -11.53 19.14 20.29
CA SER A 176 -11.33 20.58 20.12
C SER A 176 -12.37 21.40 20.89
N LYS A 177 -13.58 20.86 21.12
CA LYS A 177 -14.65 21.51 21.90
C LYS A 177 -14.19 22.00 23.27
N GLU A 178 -13.45 21.16 24.00
CA GLU A 178 -12.90 21.51 25.32
C GLU A 178 -11.76 22.55 25.26
N LYS A 179 -11.29 22.87 24.05
CA LYS A 179 -10.24 23.86 23.76
C LYS A 179 -10.78 25.00 22.92
N ASP A 180 -12.04 25.38 23.12
CA ASP A 180 -12.68 26.49 22.39
C ASP A 180 -12.71 26.29 20.86
N GLY A 181 -12.72 25.04 20.42
CA GLY A 181 -12.63 24.64 19.01
C GLY A 181 -11.20 24.63 18.45
N ASP A 182 -10.16 24.98 19.22
CA ASP A 182 -8.77 25.06 18.74
C ASP A 182 -8.21 23.70 18.31
N LEU A 183 -7.71 23.63 17.09
CA LEU A 183 -7.04 22.45 16.52
C LEU A 183 -5.52 22.51 16.63
N GLY A 184 -4.95 23.63 17.06
CA GLY A 184 -3.52 23.88 17.01
C GLY A 184 -3.02 24.08 15.57
N TYR A 185 -1.68 24.08 15.41
CA TYR A 185 -1.08 24.18 14.08
C TYR A 185 -1.13 22.84 13.37
N PHE A 186 -1.46 22.89 12.08
CA PHE A 186 -1.36 21.76 11.19
C PHE A 186 -0.82 22.19 9.83
N GLY A 187 -0.10 21.28 9.19
CA GLY A 187 0.38 21.40 7.83
C GLY A 187 -0.50 20.62 6.84
N PRO A 188 -0.12 20.63 5.56
CA PRO A 188 -0.88 19.96 4.50
C PRO A 188 -0.85 18.43 4.63
N GLY A 189 -1.99 17.80 4.35
CA GLY A 189 -2.22 16.36 4.47
C GLY A 189 -2.57 15.90 5.90
N LYS A 190 -2.80 16.82 6.85
CA LYS A 190 -3.16 16.48 8.24
C LYS A 190 -4.66 16.50 8.51
N MET A 191 -5.43 17.18 7.66
CA MET A 191 -6.89 17.26 7.74
C MET A 191 -7.54 16.60 6.53
N VAL A 192 -8.85 16.34 6.59
CA VAL A 192 -9.60 15.86 5.42
C VAL A 192 -9.55 16.91 4.30
N PRO A 193 -9.50 16.50 3.02
CA PRO A 193 -9.25 17.42 1.90
C PRO A 193 -10.20 18.63 1.86
N GLU A 194 -11.49 18.41 2.13
CA GLU A 194 -12.51 19.46 2.09
C GLU A 194 -12.26 20.54 3.14
N PHE A 195 -11.90 20.13 4.37
CA PHE A 195 -11.56 21.03 5.46
C PHE A 195 -10.28 21.79 5.15
N GLU A 196 -9.24 21.07 4.71
CA GLU A 196 -7.93 21.66 4.44
C GLU A 196 -8.01 22.72 3.34
N ASP A 197 -8.66 22.41 2.22
CA ASP A 197 -8.81 23.33 1.10
C ASP A 197 -9.62 24.57 1.48
N ALA A 198 -10.63 24.44 2.34
CA ALA A 198 -11.36 25.59 2.86
C ALA A 198 -10.50 26.43 3.81
N ALA A 199 -9.80 25.80 4.76
CA ALA A 199 -8.97 26.50 5.75
C ALA A 199 -7.84 27.31 5.09
N TYR A 200 -7.19 26.77 4.05
CA TYR A 200 -6.12 27.48 3.34
C TYR A 200 -6.59 28.68 2.51
N LYS A 201 -7.89 28.76 2.18
CA LYS A 201 -8.49 29.90 1.46
C LYS A 201 -8.83 31.08 2.38
N LEU A 202 -8.86 30.86 3.69
CA LEU A 202 -9.17 31.89 4.68
C LEU A 202 -7.99 32.83 4.92
N HIS A 203 -8.31 34.07 5.25
CA HIS A 203 -7.40 35.03 5.88
C HIS A 203 -7.41 34.85 7.41
N VAL A 204 -6.33 35.26 8.09
CA VAL A 204 -6.27 35.18 9.55
C VAL A 204 -7.39 36.02 10.15
N GLY A 205 -8.18 35.42 11.04
CA GLY A 205 -9.39 35.98 11.65
C GLY A 205 -10.68 35.65 10.88
N GLU A 206 -10.60 35.16 9.64
CA GLU A 206 -11.76 34.86 8.81
C GLU A 206 -12.45 33.56 9.23
N ILE A 207 -13.77 33.52 9.06
CA ILE A 207 -14.62 32.37 9.34
C ILE A 207 -15.23 31.88 8.01
N SER A 208 -15.07 30.59 7.70
CA SER A 208 -15.62 29.97 6.48
C SER A 208 -17.15 29.96 6.45
N GLU A 209 -17.69 29.71 5.26
CA GLU A 209 -19.03 29.11 5.12
C GLU A 209 -19.02 27.65 5.62
N PRO A 210 -20.18 27.03 5.85
CA PRO A 210 -20.26 25.60 6.18
C PRO A 210 -19.57 24.73 5.13
N VAL A 211 -18.63 23.91 5.57
CA VAL A 211 -17.82 23.01 4.73
C VAL A 211 -18.25 21.57 4.99
N LYS A 212 -18.79 20.90 3.97
CA LYS A 212 -19.18 19.49 4.09
C LYS A 212 -17.96 18.57 3.99
N SER A 213 -17.90 17.55 4.84
CA SER A 213 -16.94 16.45 4.77
C SER A 213 -17.62 15.11 5.08
N THR A 214 -16.85 14.02 5.09
CA THR A 214 -17.32 12.71 5.53
C THR A 214 -17.69 12.65 7.02
N LYS A 215 -17.26 13.63 7.83
CA LYS A 215 -17.55 13.71 9.27
C LYS A 215 -18.76 14.59 9.63
N GLY A 216 -19.30 15.34 8.67
CA GLY A 216 -20.38 16.31 8.90
C GLY A 216 -20.11 17.65 8.23
N TYR A 217 -20.55 18.73 8.86
CA TYR A 217 -20.35 20.10 8.42
C TYR A 217 -19.44 20.85 9.39
N HIS A 218 -18.42 21.51 8.84
CA HIS A 218 -17.43 22.28 9.59
C HIS A 218 -17.64 23.77 9.36
N ILE A 219 -17.54 24.55 10.43
CA ILE A 219 -17.32 25.99 10.34
C ILE A 219 -15.91 26.26 10.87
N ILE A 220 -15.09 26.89 10.05
CA ILE A 220 -13.64 26.99 10.28
C ILE A 220 -13.29 28.44 10.53
N LYS A 221 -12.54 28.73 11.59
CA LYS A 221 -11.94 30.05 11.84
C LYS A 221 -10.43 29.92 11.73
N LEU A 222 -9.81 30.63 10.80
CA LEU A 222 -8.35 30.66 10.72
C LEU A 222 -7.81 31.60 11.80
N THR A 223 -6.99 31.10 12.72
CA THR A 223 -6.51 31.88 13.88
C THR A 223 -5.06 32.32 13.73
N ASP A 224 -4.24 31.60 12.96
CA ASP A 224 -2.88 32.02 12.62
C ASP A 224 -2.36 31.31 11.35
N LYS A 225 -1.31 31.87 10.74
CA LYS A 225 -0.58 31.27 9.61
C LYS A 225 0.91 31.57 9.76
N LYS A 226 1.74 30.52 9.82
CA LYS A 226 3.20 30.67 9.88
C LYS A 226 3.77 31.09 8.54
N ASP A 227 4.93 31.75 8.59
CA ASP A 227 5.72 32.00 7.41
C ASP A 227 6.23 30.70 6.79
N LEU A 228 6.23 30.66 5.46
CA LEU A 228 6.73 29.54 4.69
C LEU A 228 8.21 29.76 4.42
N LYS A 229 9.04 28.82 4.88
CA LYS A 229 10.48 28.82 4.54
C LYS A 229 10.68 28.68 3.04
N PRO A 230 11.78 29.19 2.46
CA PRO A 230 12.06 29.05 1.03
C PRO A 230 11.94 27.60 0.56
N TYR A 231 11.34 27.41 -0.62
CA TYR A 231 11.05 26.08 -1.16
C TYR A 231 12.27 25.16 -1.21
N ASP A 232 13.42 25.69 -1.63
CA ASP A 232 14.65 24.93 -1.74
C ASP A 232 15.19 24.42 -0.40
N GLU A 233 14.83 25.07 0.72
CA GLU A 233 15.21 24.61 2.06
C GLU A 233 14.32 23.48 2.57
N VAL A 234 13.08 23.35 2.06
CA VAL A 234 12.09 22.42 2.61
C VAL A 234 11.67 21.30 1.66
N LYS A 235 11.92 21.41 0.35
CA LYS A 235 11.47 20.43 -0.66
C LYS A 235 11.90 19.00 -0.35
N ASP A 236 13.12 18.80 0.17
CA ASP A 236 13.64 17.48 0.51
C ASP A 236 12.96 16.89 1.76
N SER A 237 12.63 17.74 2.73
CA SER A 237 11.85 17.33 3.90
C SER A 237 10.43 16.93 3.48
N ILE A 238 9.78 17.74 2.64
CA ILE A 238 8.45 17.44 2.10
C ILE A 238 8.47 16.12 1.32
N ARG A 239 9.47 15.91 0.47
CA ARG A 239 9.66 14.66 -0.26
C ARG A 239 9.76 13.47 0.71
N LYS A 240 10.61 13.55 1.73
CA LYS A 240 10.78 12.47 2.73
C LYS A 240 9.47 12.16 3.47
N THR A 241 8.69 13.18 3.81
CA THR A 241 7.36 12.98 4.43
C THR A 241 6.41 12.26 3.46
N LEU A 242 6.34 12.69 2.20
CA LEU A 242 5.52 12.03 1.17
C LEU A 242 5.97 10.58 0.92
N GLU A 243 7.27 10.31 0.94
CA GLU A 243 7.83 8.95 0.85
C GLU A 243 7.31 8.08 1.99
N ALA A 244 7.43 8.55 3.23
CA ALA A 244 6.97 7.80 4.40
C ALA A 244 5.45 7.57 4.36
N GLU A 245 4.67 8.60 4.01
CA GLU A 245 3.20 8.49 3.90
C GLU A 245 2.79 7.46 2.84
N ARG A 246 3.36 7.52 1.63
CA ARG A 246 3.01 6.58 0.54
C ARG A 246 3.50 5.16 0.80
N ILE A 247 4.62 4.98 1.51
CA ILE A 247 5.12 3.66 1.90
C ILE A 247 4.19 3.00 2.92
N GLN A 248 3.64 3.78 3.85
CA GLN A 248 2.71 3.30 4.87
C GLN A 248 1.27 3.09 4.34
N ASP A 249 0.92 3.73 3.23
CA ASP A 249 -0.37 3.55 2.56
C ASP A 249 -0.41 2.20 1.82
N ASN A 250 -1.09 1.22 2.43
CA ASN A 250 -1.27 -0.11 1.85
C ASN A 250 -2.01 -0.08 0.50
N THR A 251 -2.95 0.84 0.30
CA THR A 251 -3.68 0.99 -0.97
C THR A 251 -2.74 1.47 -2.06
N TRP A 252 -1.94 2.50 -1.77
CA TRP A 252 -0.92 2.99 -2.70
C TRP A 252 0.11 1.92 -3.01
N ARG A 253 0.59 1.20 -1.99
CA ARG A 253 1.56 0.13 -2.13
C ARG A 253 1.06 -0.99 -3.04
N GLN A 254 -0.19 -1.43 -2.86
CA GLN A 254 -0.81 -2.42 -3.75
C GLN A 254 -0.98 -1.87 -5.17
N LYS A 255 -1.41 -0.61 -5.31
CA LYS A 255 -1.53 0.03 -6.62
C LYS A 255 -0.20 0.05 -7.38
N VAL A 256 0.89 0.47 -6.74
CA VAL A 256 2.22 0.51 -7.35
C VAL A 256 2.66 -0.89 -7.78
N LEU A 257 2.46 -1.90 -6.92
CA LEU A 257 2.80 -3.28 -7.27
C LEU A 257 2.03 -3.74 -8.53
N ILE A 258 0.72 -3.52 -8.57
CA ILE A 258 -0.13 -3.88 -9.73
C ILE A 258 0.30 -3.12 -10.99
N ASP A 259 0.55 -1.82 -10.89
CA ASP A 259 1.00 -1.00 -12.02
C ASP A 259 2.33 -1.48 -12.58
N GLU A 260 3.25 -1.92 -11.70
CA GLU A 260 4.53 -2.51 -12.12
C GLU A 260 4.32 -3.84 -12.84
N LEU A 261 3.46 -4.72 -12.32
CA LEU A 261 3.15 -6.00 -12.95
C LEU A 261 2.43 -5.85 -14.30
N LYS A 262 1.53 -4.86 -14.44
CA LYS A 262 0.84 -4.57 -15.70
C LYS A 262 1.79 -4.11 -16.82
N LYS A 263 2.96 -3.59 -16.48
CA LYS A 263 4.00 -3.21 -17.46
C LYS A 263 4.78 -4.42 -17.98
N GLU A 264 4.67 -5.57 -17.32
CA GLU A 264 5.39 -6.79 -17.68
C GLU A 264 4.55 -7.70 -18.58
N ASN A 265 5.18 -8.36 -19.55
CA ASN A 265 4.52 -9.32 -20.44
C ASN A 265 4.49 -10.73 -19.81
N ILE A 266 3.74 -10.87 -18.72
CA ILE A 266 3.67 -12.13 -17.95
C ILE A 266 2.88 -13.19 -18.74
N LYS A 267 3.55 -14.31 -19.08
CA LYS A 267 2.95 -15.43 -19.82
C LYS A 267 2.88 -16.67 -18.93
N VAL A 268 1.67 -16.98 -18.44
CA VAL A 268 1.45 -18.21 -17.66
C VAL A 268 1.22 -19.38 -18.61
N LYS A 269 2.16 -20.33 -18.61
CA LYS A 269 2.12 -21.52 -19.47
C LYS A 269 1.22 -22.63 -18.91
N ASP A 270 1.12 -22.71 -17.59
CA ASP A 270 0.30 -23.68 -16.89
C ASP A 270 -1.19 -23.33 -17.04
N SER A 271 -1.97 -24.23 -17.64
CA SER A 271 -3.39 -24.00 -17.92
C SER A 271 -4.22 -23.69 -16.68
N ASP A 272 -3.89 -24.32 -15.54
CA ASP A 272 -4.69 -24.21 -14.32
C ASP A 272 -4.48 -22.86 -13.63
N LEU A 273 -3.39 -22.17 -14.00
CA LEU A 273 -2.95 -20.90 -13.43
C LEU A 273 -3.04 -19.73 -14.44
N LYS A 274 -3.60 -19.95 -15.64
CA LYS A 274 -3.62 -18.93 -16.72
C LYS A 274 -4.19 -17.58 -16.30
N ASP A 275 -5.22 -17.60 -15.45
CA ASP A 275 -5.95 -16.40 -15.01
C ASP A 275 -5.36 -15.76 -13.75
N THR A 276 -4.15 -16.14 -13.31
CA THR A 276 -3.54 -15.59 -12.09
C THR A 276 -3.42 -14.06 -12.11
N PHE A 277 -3.14 -13.47 -13.28
CA PHE A 277 -2.88 -12.03 -13.40
C PHE A 277 -4.06 -11.23 -13.98
N THR A 278 -5.14 -11.89 -14.41
CA THR A 278 -6.33 -11.21 -14.96
C THR A 278 -7.24 -10.64 -13.85
N ARG A 279 -7.09 -11.12 -12.61
CA ARG A 279 -7.86 -10.67 -11.43
C ARG A 279 -7.74 -9.17 -11.12
N PHE A 280 -6.68 -8.50 -11.59
CA PHE A 280 -6.38 -7.08 -11.36
C PHE A 280 -6.89 -6.13 -12.45
N GLU A 281 -7.56 -6.67 -13.47
CA GLU A 281 -8.21 -5.90 -14.54
C GLU A 281 -9.64 -5.49 -14.16
N GLN A 282 -10.22 -6.09 -13.12
CA GLN A 282 -11.51 -5.68 -12.59
C GLN A 282 -11.35 -4.41 -11.74
N PRO A 283 -12.19 -3.37 -11.95
CA PRO A 283 -12.16 -2.19 -11.12
C PRO A 283 -12.37 -2.59 -9.65
N GLN A 284 -11.48 -2.12 -8.78
CA GLN A 284 -11.68 -2.19 -7.33
C GLN A 284 -12.99 -1.44 -7.04
N LYS A 285 -14.00 -2.15 -6.54
CA LYS A 285 -15.27 -1.54 -6.10
C LYS A 285 -15.06 -0.75 -4.82
#